data_AF-A0AAU3G6V2-F1
#
_entry.id   AF-A0AAU3G6V2-F1
#
_cell.length_a   1.000
_cell.length_b   1.000
_cell.length_c   1.000
_cell.angle_alpha   90.00
_cell.angle_beta   90.00
_cell.angle_gamma   90.00
#
_symmetry.space_group_name_H-M   'P 1'
#
loop_
_entity.id
_entity.type
_entity.pdbx_description
1 polymer ?
#
loop_
_entity_poly.entity_id
_entity_poly.type
_entity_poly.pdbx_seq_one_letter_code
_entity_poly.pdbx_strand_id
1 'polypeptide(L)' 'MLKEFMTEEVLRPIAKDLGMDNAETRAILAGSHLIGIGLTRYVLRVEAIASLPADTVVAAVGPTLQHYFTGDLQLG' A
#
# COMPACT_ATOMS: atom_id res chain seq x y z
N MET A 1 -6.30 12.27 12.31
CA MET A 1 -6.96 10.97 12.56
C MET A 1 -6.54 9.91 11.55
N LEU A 2 -7.15 9.78 10.35
CA LEU A 2 -6.79 8.71 9.40
C LEU A 2 -5.39 8.89 8.79
N LYS A 3 -5.03 10.12 8.39
CA LYS A 3 -3.69 10.43 7.87
C LYS A 3 -2.60 10.05 8.88
N GLU A 4 -2.72 10.54 10.12
CA GLU A 4 -1.78 10.25 11.21
C GLU A 4 -1.70 8.76 11.53
N PHE A 5 -2.83 8.05 11.63
CA PHE A 5 -2.83 6.59 11.83
C PHE A 5 -2.07 5.87 10.72
N MET A 6 -2.30 6.25 9.46
CA MET A 6 -1.58 5.63 8.34
C MET A 6 -0.08 5.93 8.41
N THR A 7 0.34 7.17 8.61
CA THR A 7 1.77 7.50 8.67
C THR A 7 2.48 6.94 9.89
N GLU A 8 1.89 7.04 11.09
CA GLU A 8 2.57 6.74 12.35
C GLU A 8 2.42 5.27 12.79
N GLU A 9 1.25 4.66 12.59
CA GLU A 9 0.95 3.33 13.14
C GLU A 9 1.10 2.21 12.10
N VAL A 10 0.95 2.52 10.81
CA VAL A 10 1.02 1.51 9.73
C VAL A 10 2.32 1.64 8.94
N LEU A 11 2.64 2.83 8.44
CA LEU A 11 3.73 3.03 7.50
C LEU A 11 5.10 3.14 8.17
N ARG A 12 5.17 3.80 9.33
CA ARG A 12 6.42 3.97 10.08
C ARG A 12 7.01 2.64 10.59
N PRO A 13 6.24 1.69 11.13
CA PRO A 13 6.77 0.37 11.49
C PRO A 13 7.27 -0.42 10.27
N ILE A 14 6.50 -0.42 9.17
CA ILE A 14 6.89 -1.06 7.91
C ILE A 14 8.22 -0.49 7.39
N ALA A 15 8.35 0.84 7.37
CA ALA A 15 9.58 1.52 6.96
C ALA A 15 10.79 1.16 7.84
N LYS A 16 10.59 1.10 9.17
CA LYS A 16 11.65 0.82 10.14
C LYS A 16 12.24 -0.59 9.96
N ASP A 17 11.39 -1.57 9.69
CA ASP A 17 11.80 -2.98 9.58
C ASP A 17 12.29 -3.36 8.17
N LEU A 18 12.02 -2.52 7.15
CA LEU A 18 12.45 -2.77 5.78
C LEU A 18 13.96 -2.70 5.57
N GLY A 19 14.68 -1.85 6.33
CA GLY A 19 16.14 -1.69 6.20
C GLY A 19 16.61 -1.22 4.81
N MET A 20 15.71 -0.65 4.00
CA MET A 20 15.96 -0.21 2.63
C MET A 20 16.17 1.29 2.55
N ASP A 21 16.90 1.76 1.54
CA ASP A 21 16.99 3.18 1.21
C ASP A 21 15.60 3.77 0.92
N ASN A 22 15.38 5.03 1.30
CA ASN A 22 14.12 5.75 1.11
C ASN A 22 12.90 5.03 1.74
N ALA A 23 13.09 4.31 2.85
CA ALA A 23 12.06 3.49 3.49
C ALA A 23 10.74 4.23 3.77
N GLU A 24 10.80 5.50 4.20
CA GLU A 24 9.61 6.32 4.43
C GLU A 24 8.82 6.54 3.14
N THR A 25 9.48 6.94 2.05
CA THR A 25 8.86 7.13 0.73
C THR A 25 8.26 5.83 0.20
N ARG A 26 8.99 4.71 0.34
CA ARG A 26 8.51 3.37 -0.04
C ARG A 26 7.23 2.99 0.71
N ALA A 27 7.21 3.22 2.02
CA ALA A 27 6.04 2.97 2.84
C ALA A 27 4.86 3.86 2.43
N ILE A 28 5.09 5.16 2.18
CA ILE A 28 4.04 6.07 1.70
C ILE A 28 3.44 5.61 0.36
N LEU A 29 4.27 5.15 -0.59
CA LEU A 29 3.79 4.59 -1.86
C LEU A 29 2.89 3.38 -1.64
N ALA A 30 3.34 2.41 -0.83
CA ALA A 30 2.54 1.23 -0.51
C ALA A 30 1.22 1.58 0.21
N GLY A 31 1.28 2.49 1.19
CA GLY A 31 0.11 2.97 1.92
C GLY A 31 -0.91 3.67 1.04
N SER A 32 -0.46 4.56 0.16
CA SER A 32 -1.35 5.29 -0.76
C SER A 32 -2.10 4.34 -1.70
N HIS A 33 -1.42 3.29 -2.19
CA HIS A 33 -2.03 2.25 -3.01
C HIS A 33 -3.10 1.48 -2.24
N LEU A 34 -2.79 1.03 -1.01
CA LEU A 34 -3.73 0.32 -0.15
C LEU A 34 -4.96 1.16 0.21
N ILE A 35 -4.77 2.46 0.49
CA ILE A 35 -5.87 3.40 0.75
C ILE A 35 -6.76 3.52 -0.49
N GLY A 36 -6.18 3.66 -1.69
CA GLY A 36 -6.94 3.73 -2.94
C GLY A 36 -7.82 2.50 -3.16
N ILE A 37 -7.28 1.30 -2.90
CA ILE A 37 -8.05 0.05 -2.95
C ILE A 37 -9.15 0.05 -1.90
N GLY A 38 -8.84 0.41 -0.65
CA GLY A 38 -9.85 0.46 0.43
C GLY A 38 -11.00 1.41 0.12
N LEU A 39 -10.69 2.60 -0.39
CA LEU A 39 -11.68 3.59 -0.82
C LEU A 39 -12.55 3.06 -1.96
N THR A 40 -11.94 2.56 -3.04
CA THR A 40 -12.67 2.08 -4.22
C THR A 40 -13.50 0.83 -3.91
N ARG A 41 -12.98 -0.08 -3.08
CA ARG A 41 -13.62 -1.36 -2.75
C ARG A 41 -14.74 -1.24 -1.72
N TYR A 42 -14.53 -0.48 -0.64
CA TYR A 42 -15.44 -0.49 0.51
C TYR A 42 -16.30 0.77 0.64
N VAL A 43 -15.75 1.93 0.29
CA VAL A 43 -16.44 3.22 0.45
C VAL A 43 -17.23 3.58 -0.79
N LEU A 44 -16.55 3.68 -1.93
CA LEU A 44 -17.17 4.02 -3.22
C LEU A 44 -17.88 2.81 -3.85
N ARG A 45 -17.49 1.60 -3.47
CA ARG A 45 -18.08 0.32 -3.94
C ARG A 45 -18.12 0.21 -5.46
N VAL A 46 -17.02 0.54 -6.13
CA VAL A 46 -16.87 0.43 -7.58
C VAL A 46 -16.99 -1.05 -7.97
N GLU A 47 -18.01 -1.41 -8.74
CA GLU A 47 -18.45 -2.80 -8.94
C GLU A 47 -17.33 -3.78 -9.36
N ALA A 48 -16.44 -3.36 -10.27
CA ALA A 48 -15.31 -4.16 -10.74
C ALA A 48 -14.27 -4.48 -9.67
N ILE A 49 -14.09 -3.64 -8.65
CA ILE A 49 -13.16 -3.86 -7.54
C ILE A 49 -13.88 -4.37 -6.29
N ALA A 50 -15.10 -3.92 -6.04
CA ALA A 50 -15.90 -4.27 -4.86
C ALA A 50 -16.26 -5.76 -4.82
N SER A 51 -16.55 -6.35 -5.99
CA SER A 51 -17.00 -7.73 -6.11
C SER A 51 -15.88 -8.76 -6.26
N LEU A 52 -14.64 -8.34 -6.53
CA LEU A 52 -13.51 -9.26 -6.73
C LEU A 52 -13.26 -10.11 -5.47
N PRO A 53 -12.95 -11.40 -5.59
CA PRO A 53 -12.45 -12.17 -4.44
C PRO A 53 -11.18 -11.53 -3.85
N ALA A 54 -11.03 -11.59 -2.53
CA ALA A 54 -9.87 -11.02 -1.86
C ALA A 54 -8.55 -11.60 -2.38
N ASP A 55 -8.48 -12.91 -2.60
CA ASP A 55 -7.29 -13.59 -3.14
C ASP A 55 -6.93 -13.09 -4.54
N THR A 56 -7.92 -12.74 -5.35
CA THR A 56 -7.69 -12.15 -6.67
C THR A 56 -7.09 -10.75 -6.56
N VAL A 57 -7.57 -9.94 -5.60
CA VAL A 57 -6.97 -8.63 -5.33
C VAL A 57 -5.54 -8.78 -4.83
N VAL A 58 -5.28 -9.72 -3.92
CA VAL A 58 -3.93 -10.00 -3.41
C VAL A 58 -3.00 -10.43 -4.54
N ALA A 59 -3.44 -11.35 -5.41
CA ALA A 59 -2.64 -11.82 -6.54
C ALA A 59 -2.30 -10.68 -7.53
N ALA A 60 -3.24 -9.76 -7.76
CA ALA A 60 -3.03 -8.63 -8.67
C ALA A 60 -2.18 -7.50 -8.07
N VAL A 61 -2.37 -7.20 -6.78
CA VAL A 61 -1.78 -6.02 -6.12
C VAL A 61 -0.49 -6.35 -5.37
N GLY A 62 -0.38 -7.56 -4.82
CA GLY A 62 0.75 -8.03 -4.03
C GLY A 62 2.11 -7.77 -4.70
N PRO A 63 2.32 -8.10 -5.99
CA PRO A 63 3.58 -7.81 -6.67
C PRO A 63 3.94 -6.32 -6.70
N THR A 64 2.96 -5.43 -6.81
CA THR A 64 3.18 -3.98 -6.81
C THR A 64 3.62 -3.49 -5.42
N LEU A 65 2.96 -3.97 -4.36
CA LEU A 65 3.38 -3.65 -2.98
C LEU A 65 4.77 -4.20 -2.68
N GLN A 66 5.05 -5.44 -3.10
CA GLN A 66 6.37 -6.04 -2.99
C GLN A 66 7.43 -5.20 -3.73
N HIS A 67 7.12 -4.70 -4.92
CA HIS A 67 8.01 -3.83 -5.68
C HIS A 67 8.30 -2.50 -4.94
N TYR A 68 7.30 -1.90 -4.28
CA TYR A 68 7.57 -0.72 -3.45
C TYR A 68 8.52 -1.03 -2.29
N PHE A 69 8.35 -2.18 -1.65
CA PHE A 69 9.12 -2.56 -0.47
C PHE A 69 10.55 -3.01 -0.79
N THR A 70 10.72 -3.90 -1.78
CA THR A 70 12.01 -4.56 -2.03
C THR A 70 12.52 -4.38 -3.45
N GLY A 71 11.76 -3.72 -4.32
CA GLY A 71 12.15 -3.48 -5.70
C GLY A 71 13.15 -2.34 -5.83
N ASP A 72 13.88 -2.37 -6.95
CA ASP A 72 14.68 -1.23 -7.40
C ASP A 72 13.71 -0.11 -7.83
N LEU A 73 13.74 1.00 -7.10
CA LEU A 73 12.92 2.17 -7.38
C LEU A 73 13.86 3.33 -7.65
N GLN A 74 13.59 4.06 -8.73
CA GLN A 74 14.25 5.32 -9.02
C GLN A 74 13.66 6.43 -8.14
N LEU A 75 13.95 6.34 -6.84
CA LEU A 75 13.73 7.39 -5.86
C LEU A 75 15.07 8.12 -5.76
N GLY A 76 15.10 9.35 -6.28
CA GLY A 76 16.32 10.10 -6.61
C GLY A 76 17.34 10.32 -5.49
#